data_AF-A0A7V8V427-F1
#
_entry.id   AF-A0A7V8V427-F1
#
_cell.length_a   1.000
_cell.length_b   1.000
_cell.length_c   1.000
_cell.angle_alpha   90.00
_cell.angle_beta   90.00
_cell.angle_gamma   90.00
#
_symmetry.space_group_name_H-M   'P 1'
#
loop_
_entity.id
_entity.type
_entity.pdbx_description
1 polymer ?
#
loop_
_entity_poly.entity_id
_entity_poly.type
_entity_poly.pdbx_seq_one_letter_code
_entity_poly.pdbx_strand_id
1 'polypeptide(L)' 'MQYQSQVEITRDGLKVSGKSILDVMTLAAEHGTELTIIVTGPDAEVAANALVDVVKRFIEEDDEENEL' A
#
# COMPACT_ATOMS: atom_id res chain seq x y z
N MET A 1 -9.22 9.95 -10.65
CA MET A 1 -9.03 8.61 -10.06
C MET A 1 -8.45 7.73 -11.15
N GLN A 2 -7.17 7.37 -11.02
CA GLN A 2 -6.39 6.67 -12.06
C GLN A 2 -6.84 5.22 -12.28
N TYR A 3 -7.50 4.62 -11.29
CA TYR A 3 -8.02 3.25 -11.34
C TYR A 3 -9.47 3.20 -10.85
N GLN A 4 -10.29 2.38 -11.52
CA GLN A 4 -11.67 2.12 -11.15
C GLN A 4 -11.75 1.18 -9.95
N SER A 5 -10.78 0.28 -9.78
CA SER A 5 -10.73 -0.70 -8.70
C SER A 5 -10.70 -0.07 -7.33
N GLN A 6 -11.42 -0.66 -6.39
CA GLN A 6 -11.32 -0.34 -4.98
C GLN A 6 -10.07 -0.97 -4.39
N VAL A 7 -9.40 -0.26 -3.48
CA VAL A 7 -8.20 -0.72 -2.78
C VAL A 7 -8.49 -0.69 -1.30
N GLU A 8 -8.36 -1.83 -0.63
CA GLU A 8 -8.47 -1.97 0.82
C GLU A 8 -7.13 -2.42 1.38
N ILE A 9 -6.68 -1.79 2.46
CA ILE A 9 -5.45 -2.15 3.16
C ILE A 9 -5.83 -2.59 4.57
N THR A 10 -5.33 -3.74 5.00
CA THR A 10 -5.60 -4.32 6.33
C THR A 10 -4.31 -4.54 7.11
N ARG A 11 -4.30 -4.11 8.36
CA ARG A 11 -3.26 -4.39 9.36
C ARG A 11 -3.91 -4.77 10.68
N ASP A 12 -3.55 -5.90 11.29
CA ASP A 12 -4.04 -6.32 12.61
C ASP A 12 -5.58 -6.27 12.76
N GLY A 13 -6.31 -6.55 11.68
CA GLY A 13 -7.78 -6.48 11.62
C GLY A 13 -8.36 -5.07 11.42
N LEU A 14 -7.55 -4.01 11.43
CA LEU A 14 -7.94 -2.66 11.02
C LEU A 14 -7.86 -2.56 9.49
N LYS A 15 -9.01 -2.26 8.87
CA LYS A 15 -9.15 -2.11 7.43
C LYS A 15 -9.44 -0.66 7.05
N VAL A 16 -8.74 -0.14 6.05
CA VAL A 16 -8.87 1.24 5.55
C VAL A 16 -8.88 1.30 4.02
N SER A 17 -9.26 2.44 3.45
CA SER A 17 -9.18 2.69 2.01
C SER A 17 -7.76 3.04 1.57
N GLY A 18 -7.19 2.28 0.63
CA GLY A 18 -5.87 2.59 0.04
C GLY A 18 -5.87 3.78 -0.91
N LYS A 19 -7.03 4.39 -1.20
CA LYS A 19 -7.16 5.58 -2.06
C LYS A 19 -7.13 6.90 -1.30
N SER A 20 -7.20 6.86 0.02
CA SER A 20 -7.18 8.05 0.87
C SER A 20 -5.85 8.09 1.63
N ILE A 21 -5.00 9.07 1.35
CA ILE A 21 -3.73 9.21 2.06
C ILE A 21 -3.92 9.35 3.58
N LEU A 22 -5.00 10.03 4.00
CA LEU A 22 -5.33 10.17 5.42
C LEU A 22 -5.62 8.81 6.05
N ASP A 23 -6.41 7.98 5.38
CA ASP A 23 -6.77 6.64 5.84
C ASP A 23 -5.53 5.75 5.95
N VAL A 24 -4.65 5.79 4.95
CA VAL A 24 -3.39 5.04 4.98
C VAL A 24 -2.47 5.52 6.10
N MET A 25 -2.37 6.83 6.33
CA MET A 25 -1.60 7.38 7.45
C MET A 25 -2.16 6.96 8.81
N THR A 26 -3.48 6.75 8.94
CA THR A 26 -4.07 6.23 10.20
C THR A 26 -3.66 4.80 10.51
N LEU A 27 -3.23 4.03 9.50
CA LEU A 27 -2.60 2.74 9.76
C LEU A 27 -1.28 2.92 10.50
N ALA A 28 -0.53 4.03 10.38
CA ALA A 28 0.76 4.18 11.09
C ALA A 28 1.63 2.91 10.99
N ALA A 29 1.74 2.36 9.77
CA ALA A 29 2.51 1.14 9.51
C ALA A 29 4.00 1.50 9.49
N GLU A 30 4.76 0.92 10.42
CA GLU A 30 6.21 1.09 10.50
C GLU A 30 6.93 0.01 9.67
N HIS A 31 8.22 0.23 9.38
CA HIS A 31 9.04 -0.78 8.72
C HIS A 31 8.97 -2.14 9.45
N GLY A 32 8.86 -3.22 8.69
CA GLY A 32 8.65 -4.57 9.21
C GLY A 32 7.19 -4.92 9.53
N THR A 33 6.24 -4.01 9.32
CA THR A 33 4.81 -4.30 9.45
C THR A 33 4.31 -5.12 8.26
N GLU A 34 3.59 -6.21 8.53
CA GLU A 34 2.88 -6.96 7.49
C GLU A 34 1.53 -6.30 7.17
N LEU A 35 1.30 -6.02 5.89
CA LEU A 35 0.05 -5.43 5.39
C LEU A 35 -0.60 -6.36 4.37
N THR A 36 -1.92 -6.51 4.47
CA THR A 36 -2.71 -7.20 3.44
C THR A 36 -3.40 -6.17 2.57
N ILE A 37 -3.13 -6.18 1.26
CA ILE A 37 -3.77 -5.29 0.28
C ILE A 37 -4.73 -6.11 -0.58
N ILE A 38 -5.97 -5.67 -0.67
CA ILE A 38 -7.01 -6.28 -1.50
C ILE A 38 -7.44 -5.26 -2.55
N VAL A 39 -7.32 -5.62 -3.82
CA VAL A 39 -7.74 -4.79 -4.96
C VAL A 39 -8.88 -5.48 -5.68
N THR A 40 -10.00 -4.78 -5.86
CA THR A 40 -11.21 -5.34 -6.49
C THR A 40 -11.76 -4.39 -7.54
N GLY A 41 -11.97 -4.89 -8.75
CA GLY A 41 -12.54 -4.10 -9.85
C GLY A 41 -12.03 -4.54 -11.23
N PRO A 42 -12.45 -3.84 -12.29
CA PRO A 42 -12.16 -4.24 -13.67
C PRO A 42 -10.69 -4.09 -14.06
N ASP A 43 -9.93 -3.27 -13.34
CA ASP A 43 -8.51 -2.99 -13.54
C ASP A 43 -7.66 -3.44 -12.34
N ALA A 44 -8.16 -4.42 -11.56
CA ALA A 44 -7.58 -4.79 -10.27
C ALA A 44 -6.14 -5.30 -10.39
N GLU A 45 -5.85 -6.12 -11.39
CA GLU A 45 -4.51 -6.67 -11.62
C GLU A 45 -3.48 -5.57 -11.93
N VAL A 46 -3.85 -4.63 -12.82
CA VAL A 46 -2.98 -3.50 -13.18
C VAL A 46 -2.77 -2.57 -11.99
N ALA A 47 -3.83 -2.27 -11.24
CA ALA A 47 -3.75 -1.44 -10.05
C ALA A 47 -2.91 -2.10 -8.94
N ALA A 48 -3.05 -3.41 -8.73
CA ALA A 48 -2.25 -4.15 -7.76
C ALA A 48 -0.77 -4.17 -8.12
N ASN A 49 -0.42 -4.43 -9.39
CA ASN A 49 0.97 -4.40 -9.85
C ASN A 49 1.62 -3.02 -9.66
N ALA A 50 0.90 -1.95 -10.03
CA ALA A 50 1.38 -0.58 -9.81
C ALA A 50 1.60 -0.26 -8.32
N LEU A 51 0.72 -0.74 -7.43
CA LEU A 51 0.89 -0.58 -5.99
C LEU A 51 2.12 -1.33 -5.47
N VAL A 52 2.36 -2.56 -5.94
CA VAL A 52 3.56 -3.34 -5.57
C VAL A 52 4.84 -2.61 -5.98
N ASP A 53 4.89 -2.05 -7.19
CA ASP A 53 6.06 -1.32 -7.67
C ASP A 53 6.34 -0.07 -6.82
N VAL A 54 5.29 0.65 -6.41
CA VAL A 54 5.43 1.80 -5.50
C VAL A 54 5.97 1.35 -4.14
N VAL A 55 5.40 0.32 -3.53
CA VAL A 55 5.84 -0.18 -2.22
C VAL A 55 7.28 -0.66 -2.25
N LYS A 56 7.69 -1.38 -3.30
CA LYS A 56 9.09 -1.83 -3.46
C LYS A 56 10.07 -0.66 -3.48
N ARG A 57 9.74 0.40 -4.22
CA ARG A 57 10.60 1.60 -4.30
C ARG A 57 10.75 2.28 -2.95
N PHE A 58 9.68 2.36 -2.16
CA PHE A 58 9.76 2.91 -0.79
C PHE A 58 10.67 2.07 0.11
N ILE A 59 10.61 0.74 0.02
CA ILE A 59 11.47 -0.14 0.83
C ILE A 59 12.94 -0.04 0.38
N GLU A 60 13.20 -0.04 -0.92
CA GLU A 60 14.56 0.09 -1.48
C GLU A 60 15.22 1.43 -1.10
N GLU A 61 14.45 2.54 -1.06
CA GLU A 61 14.92 3.86 -0.63
C GLU A 61 15.25 3.89 0.89
N ASP A 62 14.48 3.21 1.74
CA ASP A 62 14.72 3.13 3.19
C ASP A 62 15.95 2.27 3.56
N ASP A 63 16.23 1.22 2.79
CA ASP A 63 17.41 0.35 2.99
C ASP A 63 18.72 1.11 2.67
N GLU A 64 18.72 2.01 1.69
CA GLU A 64 19.88 2.85 1.35
C GLU A 64 20.16 3.93 2.41
N GLU A 65 19.15 4.46 3.12
CA GLU A 65 19.33 5.46 4.18
C GLU A 65 19.87 4.89 5.51
N ASN A 66 19.66 3.60 5.79
CA ASN A 66 20.11 2.95 7.03
C ASN A 66 21.55 2.40 6.98
N GLU A 67 22.23 2.50 5.83
CA GLU A 67 23.63 2.09 5.66
C GLU A 67 24.65 3.26 5.80
N LEU A 68 24.19 4.46 6.21
CA LEU A 68 25.01 5.67 6.42
C LEU A 68 25.26 6.02 7.90
#